data_AF-A0A7T3AEP1-F1
#
_entry.id   AF-A0A7T3AEP1-F1
#
_cell.length_a   1.000
_cell.length_b   1.000
_cell.length_c   1.000
_cell.angle_alpha   90.00
_cell.angle_beta   90.00
_cell.angle_gamma   90.00
#
_symmetry.space_group_name_H-M   'P 1'
#
loop_
_entity.id
_entity.type
_entity.pdbx_description
1 polymer ?
#
loop_
_entity_poly.entity_id
_entity_poly.type
_entity_poly.pdbx_seq_one_letter_code
_entity_poly.pdbx_strand_id
1 'polypeptide(L)'
;MLTEPTTPSPRRPSRGLDVGFLLYFYLHMAGFLASTLLITWGLFVLFFLAIGGFSFDGMMHQLDNLASRYVAADAARITSFRHVLIVAHMLLAAAVIFFRRHSILPSRDPKGSNTDV
;
A
#
# COMPACT_ATOMS: atom_id res chain seq x y z
N MET A 1 -0.58 6.06 -67.89
CA MET A 1 -0.80 6.88 -66.69
C MET A 1 -0.95 5.90 -65.52
N LEU A 2 0.15 5.55 -64.85
CA LEU A 2 0.16 4.60 -63.73
C LEU A 2 -0.18 5.38 -62.46
N THR A 3 -1.25 5.01 -61.76
CA THR A 3 -1.64 5.61 -60.48
C THR A 3 -0.71 5.10 -59.39
N GLU A 4 0.03 6.01 -58.75
CA GLU A 4 0.93 5.71 -57.64
C GLU A 4 0.11 5.23 -56.42
N PRO A 5 0.47 4.10 -55.78
CA PRO A 5 -0.22 3.65 -54.58
C PRO A 5 0.12 4.60 -53.42
N THR A 6 -0.88 5.37 -52.98
CA THR A 6 -0.80 6.21 -51.80
C THR A 6 -0.52 5.33 -50.57
N THR A 7 0.73 5.34 -50.12
CA THR A 7 1.12 4.61 -48.91
C THR A 7 0.53 5.34 -47.70
N PRO A 8 -0.28 4.69 -46.84
CA PRO A 8 -0.86 5.37 -45.69
C PRO A 8 0.24 5.79 -44.72
N SER A 9 0.27 7.09 -44.40
CA SER A 9 1.18 7.67 -43.42
C SER A 9 0.92 7.04 -42.03
N PRO A 10 1.95 6.57 -41.31
CA PRO A 10 1.76 6.01 -39.98
C PRO A 10 1.27 7.12 -39.04
N ARG A 11 0.03 6.97 -38.54
CA ARG A 11 -0.53 7.86 -37.51
C ARG A 11 0.41 7.81 -36.31
N ARG A 12 1.11 8.92 -36.04
CA ARG A 12 1.89 9.07 -34.81
C ARG A 12 0.91 8.92 -33.63
N PRO A 13 1.15 8.01 -32.68
CA PRO A 13 0.32 7.93 -31.49
C PRO A 13 0.42 9.27 -30.76
N SER A 14 -0.73 9.92 -30.57
CA SER A 14 -0.81 11.18 -29.85
C SER A 14 -0.29 10.93 -28.43
N ARG A 15 0.79 11.63 -28.05
CA ARG A 15 1.37 11.67 -26.70
C ARG A 15 0.47 12.43 -25.71
N GLY A 16 -0.82 12.10 -25.67
CA GLY A 16 -1.71 12.53 -24.60
C GLY A 16 -1.42 11.69 -23.36
N LEU A 17 -1.41 12.31 -22.18
CA LEU A 17 -1.44 11.58 -20.91
C LEU A 17 -2.64 10.62 -20.95
N ASP A 18 -2.38 9.32 -20.87
CA ASP A 18 -3.43 8.32 -20.82
C ASP A 18 -4.12 8.42 -19.45
N VAL A 19 -5.22 9.19 -19.40
CA VAL A 19 -6.03 9.41 -18.21
C VAL A 19 -6.53 8.09 -17.63
N GLY A 20 -6.83 7.11 -18.50
CA GLY A 20 -7.24 5.77 -18.08
C GLY A 20 -6.12 5.04 -17.34
N PHE A 21 -4.90 5.07 -17.88
CA PHE A 21 -3.72 4.55 -17.21
C PHE A 21 -3.44 5.26 -15.88
N LEU A 22 -3.57 6.59 -15.82
CA LEU A 22 -3.37 7.36 -14.59
C LEU A 22 -4.40 6.96 -13.51
N LEU A 23 -5.68 6.88 -13.85
CA LEU A 23 -6.73 6.47 -12.92
C LEU A 23 -6.50 5.06 -12.39
N TYR A 24 -6.17 4.12 -13.28
CA TYR A 24 -5.81 2.75 -12.90
C TYR A 24 -4.59 2.70 -11.99
N PHE A 25 -3.54 3.46 -12.30
CA PHE A 25 -2.33 3.56 -11.48
C PHE A 25 -2.65 4.07 -10.06
N TYR A 26 -3.44 5.13 -9.93
CA TYR A 26 -3.81 5.66 -8.61
C TYR A 26 -4.69 4.69 -7.82
N LEU A 27 -5.64 4.01 -8.47
CA LEU A 27 -6.46 3.00 -7.81
C LEU A 27 -5.63 1.82 -7.31
N HIS A 28 -4.68 1.35 -8.13
CA HIS A 28 -3.73 0.30 -7.75
C HIS A 28 -2.85 0.74 -6.58
N MET A 29 -2.31 1.96 -6.64
CA MET A 29 -1.48 2.51 -5.57
C MET A 29 -2.27 2.67 -4.26
N ALA A 30 -3.51 3.15 -4.34
CA ALA A 30 -4.40 3.25 -3.18
C ALA A 30 -4.67 1.87 -2.56
N GLY A 31 -4.98 0.86 -3.40
CA GLY A 31 -5.15 -0.52 -2.93
C GLY A 31 -3.88 -1.09 -2.30
N PHE A 32 -2.71 -0.84 -2.87
CA PHE A 32 -1.42 -1.24 -2.33
C PHE A 32 -1.14 -0.59 -0.97
N LEU A 33 -1.37 0.72 -0.83
CA LEU A 33 -1.20 1.47 0.42
C LEU A 33 -2.19 1.02 1.49
N ALA A 34 -3.48 0.91 1.15
CA ALA A 34 -4.52 0.48 2.08
C ALA A 34 -4.24 -0.93 2.62
N SER A 35 -3.90 -1.86 1.73
CA SER A 35 -3.52 -3.22 2.15
C SER A 35 -2.24 -3.25 2.99
N THR A 36 -1.24 -2.42 2.69
CA THR A 36 -0.02 -2.30 3.51
C THR A 36 -0.37 -1.80 4.90
N LEU A 37 -1.20 -0.75 4.99
CA LEU A 37 -1.66 -0.19 6.25
C LEU A 37 -2.41 -1.24 7.09
N LEU A 38 -3.34 -1.98 6.48
CA LEU A 38 -4.08 -3.06 7.15
C LEU A 38 -3.15 -4.16 7.65
N ILE A 39 -2.17 -4.58 6.86
CA ILE A 39 -1.17 -5.58 7.28
C ILE A 39 -0.39 -5.06 8.49
N THR A 40 0.11 -3.82 8.45
CA THR A 40 0.89 -3.26 9.56
C THR A 40 0.09 -3.13 10.86
N TRP A 41 -1.19 -2.73 10.79
CA TRP A 41 -2.07 -2.74 11.95
C TRP A 41 -2.41 -4.15 12.43
N GLY A 42 -2.65 -5.09 11.50
CA GLY A 42 -2.82 -6.50 11.81
C GLY A 42 -1.62 -7.08 12.56
N LEU A 43 -0.39 -6.71 12.18
CA LEU A 43 0.83 -7.12 12.88
C LEU A 43 0.90 -6.58 14.32
N PHE A 44 0.43 -5.35 14.58
CA PHE A 44 0.32 -4.86 15.95
C PHE A 44 -0.71 -5.66 16.76
N VAL A 45 -1.87 -5.96 16.18
CA VAL A 45 -2.87 -6.81 16.85
C VAL A 45 -2.31 -8.20 17.15
N LEU A 46 -1.64 -8.82 16.16
CA LEU A 46 -0.99 -10.12 16.32
C LEU A 46 0.14 -10.08 17.36
N PHE A 47 0.85 -8.95 17.48
CA PHE A 47 1.86 -8.76 18.52
C PHE A 47 1.23 -8.83 19.91
N PHE A 48 0.15 -8.08 20.17
CA PHE A 48 -0.58 -8.14 21.44
C PHE A 48 -1.17 -9.52 21.70
N LEU A 49 -1.69 -10.18 20.67
CA LEU A 49 -2.19 -11.55 20.77
C LEU A 49 -1.08 -12.53 21.16
N ALA A 50 0.10 -12.41 20.55
CA ALA A 50 1.25 -13.27 20.83
C ALA A 50 1.76 -13.10 22.27
N ILE A 51 1.93 -11.85 22.75
CA ILE A 51 2.34 -11.59 24.14
C ILE A 51 1.22 -11.86 25.17
N GLY A 52 -0.02 -11.94 24.71
CA GLY A 52 -1.20 -12.39 25.46
C GLY A 52 -1.36 -13.92 25.52
N GLY A 53 -0.33 -14.68 25.13
CA GLY A 53 -0.39 -16.15 25.14
C GLY A 53 -1.34 -16.74 24.08
N PHE A 54 -1.53 -16.05 22.96
CA PHE A 54 -2.48 -16.41 21.90
C PHE A 54 -3.93 -16.54 22.36
N SER A 55 -4.29 -15.83 23.42
CA SER A 55 -5.65 -15.77 23.95
C SER A 55 -6.22 -14.35 23.83
N PHE A 56 -7.53 -14.25 23.60
CA PHE A 56 -8.20 -12.95 23.54
C PHE A 56 -8.15 -12.23 24.90
N ASP A 57 -8.38 -12.96 25.99
CA ASP A 57 -8.31 -12.41 27.35
C ASP A 57 -6.91 -11.89 27.68
N GLY A 58 -5.87 -12.66 27.35
CA GLY A 58 -4.49 -12.22 27.53
C GLY A 58 -4.12 -11.02 26.67
N MET A 59 -4.60 -10.95 25.42
CA MET A 59 -4.44 -9.77 24.57
C MET A 59 -5.09 -8.53 25.21
N MET A 60 -6.31 -8.66 25.72
CA MET A 60 -7.03 -7.57 26.37
C MET A 60 -6.35 -7.10 27.65
N HIS A 61 -5.77 -8.01 28.45
CA HIS A 61 -4.94 -7.64 29.59
C HIS A 61 -3.72 -6.81 29.20
N GLN A 62 -3.05 -7.13 28.09
CA GLN A 62 -1.90 -6.38 27.61
C GLN A 62 -2.30 -4.99 27.11
N LEU A 63 -3.46 -4.88 26.45
CA LEU A 63 -4.02 -3.61 26.02
C LEU A 63 -4.43 -2.72 27.19
N ASP A 64 -5.08 -3.28 28.21
CA ASP A 64 -5.46 -2.56 29.43
C ASP A 64 -4.22 -2.06 30.19
N ASN A 65 -3.21 -2.92 30.29
CA ASN A 65 -1.93 -2.57 30.90
C ASN A 65 -1.20 -1.44 30.17
N LEU A 66 -1.29 -1.39 28.83
CA LEU A 66 -0.75 -0.29 28.05
C LEU A 66 -1.57 0.99 28.22
N ALA A 67 -2.90 0.89 28.11
CA ALA A 67 -3.81 2.02 28.17
C ALA A 67 -3.75 2.73 29.53
N SER A 68 -3.79 1.98 30.63
CA SER A 68 -3.65 2.51 31.98
C SER A 68 -2.34 3.28 32.18
N ARG A 69 -1.21 2.76 31.67
CA ARG A 69 0.09 3.44 31.73
C ARG A 69 0.20 4.67 30.83
N TYR A 70 -0.50 4.68 29.70
CA TYR A 70 -0.54 5.82 28.78
C TYR A 70 -1.39 6.97 29.36
N VAL A 71 -2.55 6.66 29.94
CA VAL A 71 -3.43 7.66 30.58
C VAL A 71 -2.78 8.27 31.83
N ALA A 72 -2.07 7.46 32.62
CA ALA A 72 -1.35 7.94 33.79
C ALA A 72 -0.02 8.67 33.46
N ALA A 73 0.33 8.83 32.17
CA ALA A 73 1.59 9.43 31.78
C ALA A 73 1.53 10.96 31.68
N ASP A 74 2.64 11.61 32.05
CA ASP A 74 2.87 13.02 31.75
C ASP A 74 3.05 13.27 30.24
N ALA A 75 2.97 14.55 29.85
CA ALA A 75 3.04 14.96 28.45
C ALA A 75 4.35 14.58 27.73
N ALA A 76 5.48 14.56 28.45
CA ALA A 76 6.77 14.20 27.87
C ALA A 76 6.80 12.70 27.53
N ARG A 77 6.35 11.85 28.46
CA ARG A 77 6.23 10.40 28.25
C ARG A 77 5.26 10.04 27.13
N ILE A 78 4.11 10.73 27.03
CA ILE A 78 3.15 10.55 25.93
C ILE A 78 3.81 10.86 24.59
N THR A 79 4.58 11.94 24.51
CA THR A 79 5.29 12.35 23.30
C THR A 79 6.32 11.31 22.88
N SER A 80 7.13 10.82 23.82
CA SER A 80 8.09 9.75 23.56
C SER A 80 7.41 8.46 23.09
N PHE A 81 6.31 8.06 23.73
CA PHE A 81 5.55 6.88 23.32
C PHE A 81 5.03 7.00 21.88
N ARG A 82 4.49 8.16 21.48
CA ARG A 82 4.06 8.41 20.10
C ARG A 82 5.21 8.30 19.10
N HIS A 83 6.40 8.80 19.44
CA HIS A 83 7.59 8.63 18.59
C HIS A 83 7.95 7.16 18.41
N VAL A 84 7.95 6.37 19.48
CA VAL A 84 8.21 4.93 19.42
C VAL A 84 7.18 4.23 18.53
N LEU A 85 5.88 4.54 18.68
CA LEU A 85 4.83 3.98 17.84
C LEU A 85 5.02 4.33 16.36
N ILE A 86 5.30 5.59 16.04
CA ILE A 86 5.53 6.04 14.66
C ILE A 86 6.73 5.32 14.05
N VAL A 87 7.86 5.27 14.76
CA VAL A 87 9.07 4.59 14.28
C VAL A 87 8.81 3.10 14.07
N ALA A 88 8.17 2.42 15.02
CA ALA A 88 7.81 1.01 14.88
C ALA A 88 6.90 0.76 13.67
N HIS A 89 5.90 1.62 13.47
CA HIS A 89 4.99 1.51 12.32
C HIS A 89 5.71 1.74 10.99
N MET A 90 6.63 2.72 10.92
CA MET A 90 7.44 2.98 9.73
C MET A 90 8.37 1.82 9.39
N LEU A 91 9.01 1.19 10.39
CA LEU A 91 9.84 0.02 10.19
C LEU A 91 9.03 -1.18 9.69
N LEU A 92 7.87 -1.44 10.29
CA LEU A 92 6.96 -2.50 9.83
C LEU A 92 6.44 -2.23 8.42
N ALA A 93 6.03 -1.00 8.12
CA ALA A 93 5.58 -0.62 6.78
C ALA A 93 6.69 -0.81 5.75
N ALA A 94 7.92 -0.38 6.05
CA ALA A 94 9.07 -0.58 5.18
C ALA A 94 9.35 -2.06 4.92
N ALA A 95 9.29 -2.91 5.96
CA ALA A 95 9.45 -4.34 5.83
C ALA A 95 8.35 -4.96 4.95
N VAL A 96 7.08 -4.62 5.19
CA VAL A 96 5.93 -5.11 4.40
C VAL A 96 6.06 -4.68 2.95
N ILE A 97 6.39 -3.41 2.68
CA ILE A 97 6.62 -2.88 1.32
C ILE A 97 7.78 -3.62 0.64
N PHE A 98 8.88 -3.86 1.36
CA PHE A 98 10.02 -4.60 0.83
C PHE A 98 9.65 -6.02 0.38
N PHE A 99 8.88 -6.76 1.19
CA PHE A 99 8.40 -8.09 0.82
C PHE A 99 7.38 -8.03 -0.33
N ARG A 100 6.53 -6.99 -0.37
CA ARG A 100 5.50 -6.78 -1.40
C ARG A 100 5.99 -6.01 -2.63
N ARG A 101 7.29 -5.72 -2.74
CA ARG A 101 7.85 -4.84 -3.77
C ARG A 101 7.50 -5.22 -5.21
N HIS A 102 7.28 -6.51 -5.44
CA HIS A 102 6.88 -7.06 -6.74
C HIS A 102 5.46 -6.65 -7.17
N SER A 103 4.59 -6.25 -6.24
CA SER A 103 3.22 -5.81 -6.51
C SER A 103 3.07 -4.29 -6.62
N ILE A 104 4.15 -3.50 -6.48
CA ILE A 104 4.08 -2.04 -6.47
C ILE A 104 3.66 -1.48 -7.83
N LEU A 105 4.17 -2.05 -8.91
CA LEU A 105 3.89 -1.58 -10.26
C LEU A 105 2.70 -2.35 -10.84
N PRO A 106 1.69 -1.65 -11.40
CA PRO A 106 0.65 -2.33 -12.16
C PRO A 106 1.27 -3.01 -13.39
N SER A 107 0.89 -4.26 -13.67
CA SER A 107 1.30 -4.94 -14.89
C SER A 107 0.80 -4.15 -16.09
N ARG A 108 1.73 -3.63 -16.91
CA ARG A 108 1.41 -3.08 -18.23
C ARG A 108 1.14 -4.26 -19.17
N ASP A 109 -0.05 -4.85 -19.11
CA ASP A 109 -0.44 -5.82 -20.12
C ASP A 109 -0.69 -5.05 -21.44
N PRO A 110 0.06 -5.31 -22.53
CA PRO A 110 -0.11 -4.62 -23.81
C PRO A 110 -1.41 -5.00 -24.55
N LYS A 111 -2.26 -5.87 -23.99
CA LYS A 111 -3.50 -6.33 -24.61
C LYS A 111 -4.61 -5.28 -24.54
N GLY A 112 -4.48 -4.26 -25.39
CA GLY A 112 -5.52 -3.27 -25.61
C GLY A 112 -5.59 -2.69 -27.02
N SER A 113 -4.81 -3.19 -27.99
CA SER A 113 -4.79 -2.63 -29.36
C SER A 113 -4.88 -3.63 -30.50
N ASN A 114 -5.35 -4.86 -30.28
CA ASN A 114 -5.64 -5.80 -31.37
C ASN A 114 -7.06 -6.34 -31.23
N THR A 115 -8.03 -5.53 -31.65
CA THR A 115 -9.33 -6.00 -32.10
C THR A 115 -9.57 -5.40 -33.48
N ASP A 116 -8.84 -5.91 -34.46
CA ASP A 116 -9.20 -5.85 -35.88
C ASP A 116 -9.26 -7.32 -36.36
N VAL A 117 -10.45 -7.92 -36.26
CA VAL A 117 -10.92 -9.02 -37.10
C VAL A 117 -12.35 -8.72 -37.49
#